data_AF-A0A2D9Q695-F1
#
_entry.id   AF-A0A2D9Q695-F1
#
_cell.length_a   1.000
_cell.length_b   1.000
_cell.length_c   1.000
_cell.angle_alpha   90.00
_cell.angle_beta   90.00
_cell.angle_gamma   90.00
#
_symmetry.space_group_name_H-M   'P 1'
#
loop_
_entity.id
_entity.type
_entity.pdbx_description
1 polymer ?
#
loop_
_entity_poly.entity_id
_entity_poly.type
_entity_poly.pdbx_seq_one_letter_code
_entity_poly.pdbx_strand_id
1 'polypeptide(L)'
;MTVQELSRKVNNDIHNRMFQPNHFKEDFGDYEKCFTSLDLIEDCQDAIDEFIAIPESKVPKRSVLNIYGVLQSTFCQQDGLFGLFQNISREKFKSIADFFTLFEFDSKNREIRNDIVGHPSTRIVNRKPEFYFIDKGPNSKYKFSYAGYSPEFVVKKVDLKKIIDEQNNLATDVLIKVREMINEKVNQHKEKHKRESLHAIVSNLNYSIQLIKRGYSDTQRAFQAEGSIKIVASKMKEVEEELKSRFKSSIPESIEYTLGNINYILEQMGNWYENNELLGKKDAEIFMIAFDKEFDELEIMLKEIDKEYK
;
A
#
# COMPACT_ATOMS: atom_id res chain seq x y z
N MET A 1 0.88 -16.54 -13.65
CA MET A 1 0.44 -15.15 -13.39
C MET A 1 1.52 -14.26 -13.95
N THR A 2 1.18 -13.30 -14.78
CA THR A 2 2.17 -12.40 -15.39
C THR A 2 2.68 -11.39 -14.37
N VAL A 3 3.79 -10.72 -14.69
CA VAL A 3 4.32 -9.62 -13.87
C VAL A 3 3.28 -8.51 -13.71
N GLN A 4 2.56 -8.13 -14.78
CA GLN A 4 1.48 -7.12 -14.70
C GLN A 4 0.31 -7.56 -13.82
N GLU A 5 -0.11 -8.82 -13.89
CA GLU A 5 -1.15 -9.33 -13.00
C GLU A 5 -0.71 -9.30 -11.53
N LEU A 6 0.56 -9.58 -11.26
CA LEU A 6 1.14 -9.48 -9.93
C LEU A 6 1.25 -8.03 -9.45
N SER A 7 1.74 -7.12 -10.29
CA SER A 7 1.85 -5.68 -9.96
C SER A 7 0.50 -5.09 -9.59
N ARG A 8 -0.56 -5.37 -10.37
CA ARG A 8 -1.94 -4.95 -10.02
C ARG A 8 -2.42 -5.49 -8.68
N LYS A 9 -2.09 -6.75 -8.38
CA LYS A 9 -2.43 -7.34 -7.06
C LYS A 9 -1.64 -6.68 -5.94
N VAL A 10 -0.34 -6.46 -6.11
CA VAL A 10 0.49 -5.72 -5.14
C VAL A 10 -0.06 -4.32 -4.94
N ASN A 11 -0.45 -3.62 -6.01
CA ASN A 11 -1.04 -2.29 -5.93
C ASN A 11 -2.29 -2.29 -5.04
N ASN A 12 -3.22 -3.23 -5.27
CA ASN A 12 -4.40 -3.39 -4.43
C ASN A 12 -4.05 -3.73 -2.97
N ASP A 13 -3.06 -4.60 -2.76
CA ASP A 13 -2.61 -5.00 -1.43
C ASP A 13 -1.97 -3.81 -0.68
N ILE A 14 -1.23 -2.93 -1.37
CA ILE A 14 -0.66 -1.69 -0.81
C ILE A 14 -1.76 -0.70 -0.40
N HIS A 15 -2.85 -0.61 -1.16
CA HIS A 15 -3.99 0.25 -0.85
C HIS A 15 -4.96 -0.37 0.17
N ASN A 16 -4.64 -1.53 0.73
CA ASN A 16 -5.45 -2.15 1.76
C ASN A 16 -5.52 -1.22 2.99
N ARG A 17 -6.74 -0.89 3.45
CA ARG A 17 -7.00 0.01 4.59
C ARG A 17 -6.40 -0.45 5.92
N MET A 18 -6.05 -1.74 6.06
CA MET A 18 -5.35 -2.26 7.23
C MET A 18 -3.83 -2.19 7.07
N PHE A 19 -3.32 -2.12 5.84
CA PHE A 19 -1.89 -2.04 5.54
C PHE A 19 -1.41 -0.60 5.43
N GLN A 20 -2.01 0.18 4.52
CA GLN A 20 -1.54 1.51 4.12
C GLN A 20 -1.31 2.46 5.31
N PRO A 21 -2.34 2.76 6.15
CA PRO A 21 -2.15 3.69 7.26
C PRO A 21 -1.25 3.11 8.35
N ASN A 22 -1.15 1.78 8.46
CA ASN A 22 -0.40 1.12 9.53
C ASN A 22 1.09 0.96 9.21
N HIS A 23 1.45 0.77 7.94
CA HIS A 23 2.82 0.56 7.48
C HIS A 23 3.54 1.86 7.07
N PHE A 24 2.81 2.80 6.46
CA PHE A 24 3.38 4.09 6.05
C PHE A 24 3.21 5.14 7.15
N LYS A 25 4.13 6.11 7.15
CA LYS A 25 4.00 7.31 7.98
C LYS A 25 3.10 8.31 7.24
N GLU A 26 2.56 9.27 7.97
CA GLU A 26 1.79 10.38 7.39
C GLU A 26 2.69 11.36 6.59
N ASP A 27 4.00 11.27 6.77
CA ASP A 27 4.96 12.07 6.02
C ASP A 27 5.09 11.57 4.57
N PHE A 28 5.18 12.54 3.65
CA PHE A 28 5.41 12.29 2.23
C PHE A 28 6.69 11.47 2.00
N GLY A 29 6.58 10.47 1.12
CA GLY A 29 7.70 9.87 0.42
C GLY A 29 7.67 8.35 0.39
N ASP A 30 7.36 7.66 1.48
CA ASP A 30 7.47 6.20 1.52
C ASP A 30 6.33 5.51 0.78
N TYR A 31 5.10 6.02 0.92
CA TYR A 31 3.95 5.55 0.18
C TYR A 31 4.09 5.85 -1.31
N GLU A 32 4.52 7.07 -1.62
CA GLU A 32 4.68 7.56 -2.98
C GLU A 32 5.74 6.80 -3.77
N LYS A 33 6.86 6.48 -3.10
CA LYS A 33 7.90 5.63 -3.67
C LYS A 33 7.38 4.24 -4.02
N CYS A 34 6.44 3.69 -3.25
CA CYS A 34 5.92 2.34 -3.54
C CYS A 34 5.12 2.32 -4.83
N PHE A 35 4.17 3.24 -5.02
CA PHE A 35 3.40 3.27 -6.27
C PHE A 35 4.28 3.70 -7.46
N THR A 36 5.18 4.66 -7.27
CA THR A 36 6.12 5.06 -8.35
C THR A 36 7.01 3.88 -8.76
N SER A 37 7.41 3.05 -7.80
CA SER A 37 8.18 1.83 -8.10
C SER A 37 7.35 0.81 -8.85
N LEU A 38 6.06 0.65 -8.51
CA LEU A 38 5.15 -0.24 -9.24
C LEU A 38 4.90 0.23 -10.68
N ASP A 39 4.61 1.52 -10.88
CA ASP A 39 4.43 2.08 -12.22
C ASP A 39 5.68 1.85 -13.07
N LEU A 40 6.87 2.08 -12.50
CA LEU A 40 8.14 1.79 -13.18
C LEU A 40 8.29 0.30 -13.54
N ILE A 41 7.87 -0.61 -12.67
CA ILE A 41 7.91 -2.06 -12.93
C ILE A 41 6.98 -2.42 -14.09
N GLU A 42 5.75 -1.88 -14.10
CA GLU A 42 4.74 -2.12 -15.12
C GLU A 42 5.18 -1.55 -16.48
N ASP A 43 5.59 -0.28 -16.53
CA ASP A 43 6.08 0.37 -17.76
C ASP A 43 7.26 -0.39 -18.37
N CYS A 44 8.19 -0.86 -17.52
CA CYS A 44 9.33 -1.64 -17.98
C CYS A 44 8.92 -3.03 -18.47
N GLN A 45 7.92 -3.67 -17.84
CA GLN A 45 7.41 -4.95 -18.30
C GLN A 45 6.72 -4.80 -19.66
N ASP A 46 5.91 -3.76 -19.84
CA ASP A 46 5.22 -3.50 -21.11
C ASP A 46 6.24 -3.29 -22.24
N ALA A 47 7.33 -2.54 -22.00
CA ALA A 47 8.42 -2.40 -22.97
C ALA A 47 9.12 -3.73 -23.30
N ILE A 48 9.31 -4.62 -22.31
CA ILE A 48 9.87 -5.95 -22.52
C ILE A 48 8.91 -6.82 -23.35
N ASP A 49 7.62 -6.80 -23.02
CA ASP A 49 6.58 -7.58 -23.69
C ASP A 49 6.36 -7.10 -25.14
N GLU A 50 6.38 -5.79 -25.38
CA GLU A 50 6.39 -5.19 -26.71
C GLU A 50 7.56 -5.74 -27.54
N PHE A 51 8.78 -5.75 -26.98
CA PHE A 51 9.94 -6.33 -27.67
C PHE A 51 9.74 -7.82 -27.97
N ILE A 52 9.23 -8.60 -27.00
CA ILE A 52 8.94 -10.03 -27.19
C ILE A 52 7.94 -10.23 -28.33
N ALA A 53 6.90 -9.40 -28.41
CA ALA A 53 5.84 -9.50 -29.41
C ALA A 53 6.30 -9.20 -30.85
N ILE A 54 7.40 -8.44 -31.04
CA ILE A 54 7.92 -8.14 -32.39
C ILE A 54 8.38 -9.45 -33.07
N PRO A 55 7.82 -9.87 -34.22
CA PRO A 55 8.30 -11.04 -34.94
C PRO A 55 9.77 -10.90 -35.35
N GLU A 56 10.58 -11.96 -35.22
CA GLU A 56 12.01 -11.92 -35.59
C GLU A 56 12.25 -11.44 -37.03
N SER A 57 11.36 -11.80 -37.96
CA SER A 57 11.41 -11.36 -39.36
C SER A 57 11.24 -9.85 -39.55
N LYS A 58 10.66 -9.15 -38.58
CA LYS A 58 10.45 -7.70 -38.58
C LYS A 58 11.55 -6.93 -37.85
N VAL A 59 12.44 -7.62 -37.12
CA VAL A 59 13.56 -6.97 -36.44
C VAL A 59 14.70 -6.81 -37.45
N PRO A 60 15.14 -5.58 -37.76
CA PRO A 60 16.29 -5.38 -38.63
C PRO A 60 17.51 -6.15 -38.12
N LYS A 61 18.29 -6.73 -39.04
CA LYS A 61 19.62 -7.23 -38.71
C LYS A 61 20.39 -6.06 -38.08
N ARG A 62 20.72 -6.18 -36.78
CA ARG A 62 21.30 -5.11 -35.93
C ARG A 62 20.30 -4.04 -35.43
N SER A 63 19.27 -4.47 -34.70
CA SER A 63 18.37 -3.53 -34.00
C SER A 63 18.97 -3.01 -32.68
N VAL A 64 19.88 -2.04 -32.79
CA VAL A 64 20.55 -1.40 -31.63
C VAL A 64 19.53 -0.76 -30.69
N LEU A 65 18.49 -0.12 -31.24
CA LEU A 65 17.42 0.48 -30.44
C LEU A 65 16.71 -0.56 -29.58
N ASN A 66 16.37 -1.72 -30.14
CA ASN A 66 15.70 -2.78 -29.38
C ASN A 66 16.62 -3.37 -28.30
N ILE A 67 17.90 -3.57 -28.59
CA ILE A 67 18.88 -4.03 -27.59
C ILE A 67 18.97 -3.01 -26.44
N TYR A 68 19.08 -1.73 -26.76
CA TYR A 68 19.18 -0.66 -25.76
C TYR A 68 17.90 -0.56 -24.93
N GLY A 69 16.73 -0.60 -25.59
CA GLY A 69 15.43 -0.56 -24.95
C GLY A 69 15.27 -1.69 -23.93
N VAL A 70 15.46 -2.95 -24.35
CA VAL A 70 15.33 -4.10 -23.44
C VAL A 70 16.30 -4.01 -22.27
N LEU A 71 17.59 -3.73 -22.52
CA LEU A 71 18.57 -3.62 -21.44
C LEU A 71 18.23 -2.48 -20.47
N GLN A 72 17.75 -1.35 -20.97
CA GLN A 72 17.33 -0.22 -20.15
C GLN A 72 16.07 -0.56 -19.34
N SER A 73 15.06 -1.17 -19.95
CA SER A 73 13.83 -1.59 -19.28
C SER A 73 14.12 -2.62 -18.19
N THR A 74 14.93 -3.64 -18.46
CA THR A 74 15.39 -4.61 -17.44
C THR A 74 16.10 -3.91 -16.28
N PHE A 75 16.99 -2.96 -16.56
CA PHE A 75 17.72 -2.22 -15.52
C PHE A 75 16.79 -1.37 -14.65
N CYS A 76 15.87 -0.63 -15.27
CA CYS A 76 14.90 0.20 -14.57
C CYS A 76 13.89 -0.64 -13.77
N GLN A 77 13.46 -1.78 -14.31
CA GLN A 77 12.59 -2.71 -13.59
C GLN A 77 13.28 -3.24 -12.32
N GLN A 78 14.57 -3.57 -12.37
CA GLN A 78 15.34 -3.95 -11.17
C GLN A 78 15.37 -2.84 -10.11
N ASP A 79 15.50 -1.58 -10.53
CA ASP A 79 15.49 -0.44 -9.60
C ASP A 79 14.11 -0.27 -8.95
N GLY A 80 13.04 -0.41 -9.73
CA GLY A 80 11.67 -0.43 -9.22
C GLY A 80 11.45 -1.58 -8.23
N LEU A 81 11.86 -2.81 -8.57
CA LEU A 81 11.74 -3.98 -7.70
C LEU A 81 12.50 -3.79 -6.37
N PHE A 82 13.73 -3.28 -6.44
CA PHE A 82 14.54 -3.00 -5.26
C PHE A 82 13.90 -1.94 -4.38
N GLY A 83 13.47 -0.82 -4.97
CA GLY A 83 12.81 0.27 -4.26
C GLY A 83 11.50 -0.16 -3.60
N LEU A 84 10.67 -0.90 -4.33
CA LEU A 84 9.43 -1.47 -3.80
C LEU A 84 9.71 -2.40 -2.61
N PHE A 85 10.61 -3.37 -2.80
CA PHE A 85 10.93 -4.35 -1.76
C PHE A 85 11.45 -3.66 -0.49
N GLN A 86 12.41 -2.75 -0.61
CA GLN A 86 12.99 -2.03 0.52
C GLN A 86 11.95 -1.19 1.29
N ASN A 87 11.01 -0.54 0.60
CA ASN A 87 9.97 0.25 1.26
C ASN A 87 8.95 -0.63 2.00
N ILE A 88 8.61 -1.80 1.44
CA ILE A 88 7.65 -2.72 2.06
C ILE A 88 8.29 -3.52 3.20
N SER A 89 9.50 -4.04 3.02
CA SER A 89 10.19 -4.83 4.06
C SER A 89 10.76 -3.97 5.19
N ARG A 90 11.07 -2.69 4.92
CA ARG A 90 11.87 -1.80 5.78
C ARG A 90 13.31 -2.29 6.00
N GLU A 91 13.76 -3.26 5.22
CA GLU A 91 15.13 -3.75 5.28
C GLU A 91 16.11 -2.76 4.64
N LYS A 92 17.19 -2.46 5.36
CA LYS A 92 18.24 -1.57 4.87
C LYS A 92 19.31 -2.40 4.17
N PHE A 93 19.16 -2.60 2.87
CA PHE A 93 20.23 -3.08 2.02
C PHE A 93 21.30 -2.00 1.85
N LYS A 94 22.58 -2.40 1.87
CA LYS A 94 23.68 -1.47 1.60
C LYS A 94 23.82 -1.22 0.10
N SER A 95 23.42 -2.19 -0.71
CA SER A 95 23.46 -2.11 -2.17
C SER A 95 22.40 -2.98 -2.82
N ILE A 96 22.13 -2.73 -4.11
CA ILE A 96 21.28 -3.60 -4.92
C ILE A 96 21.86 -5.03 -5.09
N ALA A 97 23.17 -5.21 -4.91
CA ALA A 97 23.80 -6.52 -4.97
C ALA A 97 23.37 -7.43 -3.80
N ASP A 98 23.16 -6.84 -2.62
CA ASP A 98 22.62 -7.56 -1.47
C ASP A 98 21.20 -8.07 -1.77
N PHE A 99 20.39 -7.22 -2.42
CA PHE A 99 19.05 -7.58 -2.88
C PHE A 99 19.08 -8.69 -3.94
N PHE A 100 19.97 -8.62 -4.93
CA PHE A 100 20.10 -9.71 -5.90
C PHE A 100 20.56 -11.02 -5.28
N THR A 101 21.39 -10.96 -4.23
CA THR A 101 21.81 -12.17 -3.50
C THR A 101 20.62 -12.83 -2.80
N LEU A 102 19.70 -12.04 -2.23
CA LEU A 102 18.49 -12.55 -1.59
C LEU A 102 17.58 -13.32 -2.57
N PHE A 103 17.52 -12.88 -3.83
CA PHE A 103 16.69 -13.48 -4.88
C PHE A 103 17.48 -14.36 -5.87
N GLU A 104 18.71 -14.76 -5.51
CA GLU A 104 19.59 -15.60 -6.33
C GLU A 104 19.77 -15.11 -7.79
N PHE A 105 19.74 -13.79 -8.00
CA PHE A 105 19.80 -13.17 -9.32
C PHE A 105 21.25 -12.84 -9.75
N ASP A 106 21.62 -13.16 -10.99
CA ASP A 106 22.95 -12.87 -11.52
C ASP A 106 23.11 -11.37 -11.82
N SER A 107 23.87 -10.69 -10.96
CA SER A 107 24.20 -9.26 -11.11
C SER A 107 24.91 -8.93 -12.43
N LYS A 108 25.49 -9.91 -13.13
CA LYS A 108 26.10 -9.70 -14.45
C LYS A 108 25.11 -9.18 -15.49
N ASN A 109 23.82 -9.49 -15.37
CA ASN A 109 22.80 -8.99 -16.28
C ASN A 109 22.74 -7.45 -16.24
N ARG A 110 22.85 -6.89 -15.03
CA ARG A 110 22.91 -5.44 -14.82
C ARG A 110 24.22 -4.85 -15.37
N GLU A 111 25.33 -5.56 -15.21
CA GLU A 111 26.62 -5.12 -15.75
C GLU A 111 26.67 -5.11 -17.28
N ILE A 112 25.98 -6.01 -17.97
CA ILE A 112 25.87 -5.98 -19.45
C ILE A 112 25.26 -4.64 -19.91
N ARG A 113 24.20 -4.15 -19.24
CA ARG A 113 23.65 -2.82 -19.53
C ARG A 113 24.68 -1.73 -19.25
N ASN A 114 25.39 -1.79 -18.12
CA ASN A 114 26.39 -0.78 -17.76
C ASN A 114 27.56 -0.74 -18.74
N ASP A 115 27.97 -1.90 -19.27
CA ASP A 115 29.00 -2.05 -20.31
C ASP A 115 28.56 -1.31 -21.59
N ILE A 116 27.28 -1.33 -21.95
CA ILE A 116 26.81 -0.95 -23.30
C ILE A 116 26.09 0.41 -23.35
N VAL A 117 25.16 0.66 -22.43
CA VAL A 117 24.22 1.79 -22.46
C VAL A 117 24.59 2.87 -21.43
N GLY A 118 25.27 2.50 -20.34
CA GLY A 118 25.59 3.42 -19.24
C GLY A 118 26.66 4.46 -19.61
N HIS A 119 27.93 4.07 -19.51
CA HIS A 119 29.07 4.95 -19.80
C HIS A 119 30.19 4.19 -20.55
N PRO A 120 29.89 3.60 -21.72
CA PRO A 120 30.77 2.67 -22.43
C PRO A 120 32.15 3.24 -22.77
N SER A 121 32.34 4.56 -22.85
CA SER A 121 33.59 5.20 -23.24
C SER A 121 34.37 5.86 -22.08
N THR A 122 33.81 5.90 -20.87
CA THR A 122 34.41 6.61 -19.71
C THR A 122 34.26 5.82 -18.41
N ARG A 123 34.03 4.51 -18.49
CA ARG A 123 33.79 3.68 -17.31
C ARG A 123 35.08 3.44 -16.54
N ILE A 124 34.98 3.46 -15.22
CA ILE A 124 36.06 3.11 -14.31
C ILE A 124 35.57 1.98 -13.40
N VAL A 125 36.16 0.79 -13.54
CA VAL A 125 35.90 -0.36 -12.68
C VAL A 125 37.16 -0.62 -11.86
N ASN A 126 37.06 -0.63 -10.53
CA ASN A 126 38.20 -0.84 -9.63
C ASN A 126 39.42 0.05 -9.95
N ARG A 127 39.16 1.34 -10.26
CA ARG A 127 40.16 2.35 -10.68
C ARG A 127 40.86 2.07 -12.03
N LYS A 128 40.36 1.13 -12.83
CA LYS A 128 40.86 0.86 -14.19
C LYS A 128 39.84 1.33 -15.22
N PRO A 129 40.28 2.03 -16.29
CA PRO A 129 39.38 2.40 -17.36
C PRO A 129 38.96 1.17 -18.15
N GLU A 130 37.68 1.08 -18.48
CA GLU A 130 37.14 0.08 -19.38
C GLU A 130 36.33 0.76 -20.49
N PHE A 131 36.45 0.25 -21.72
CA PHE A 131 35.79 0.81 -22.89
C PHE A 131 35.07 -0.28 -23.67
N TYR A 132 33.79 -0.13 -23.96
CA TYR A 132 33.01 -1.15 -24.67
C TYR A 132 32.22 -0.57 -25.85
N PHE A 133 31.88 -1.43 -26.80
CA PHE A 133 31.00 -1.12 -27.93
C PHE A 133 30.25 -2.38 -28.37
N ILE A 134 29.02 -2.22 -28.88
CA ILE A 134 28.31 -3.33 -29.53
C ILE A 134 29.05 -3.71 -30.81
N ASP A 135 29.34 -5.00 -30.95
CA ASP A 135 29.97 -5.54 -32.14
C ASP A 135 29.06 -5.38 -33.38
N LYS A 136 29.68 -5.05 -34.52
CA LYS A 136 29.00 -4.89 -35.81
C LYS A 136 28.78 -6.23 -36.54
N GLY A 137 29.21 -7.34 -35.93
CA GLY A 137 28.99 -8.71 -36.40
C GLY A 137 27.50 -9.13 -36.50
N PRO A 138 27.25 -10.41 -36.84
CA PRO A 138 25.89 -10.91 -37.04
C PRO A 138 25.10 -10.93 -35.73
N ASN A 139 24.26 -9.91 -35.54
CA ASN A 139 23.32 -9.81 -34.43
C ASN A 139 21.92 -10.27 -34.88
N SER A 140 21.21 -10.95 -33.99
CA SER A 140 19.79 -11.32 -34.14
C SER A 140 18.94 -10.55 -33.13
N LYS A 141 17.62 -10.79 -33.12
CA LYS A 141 16.72 -10.23 -32.10
C LYS A 141 17.21 -10.53 -30.68
N TYR A 142 17.53 -11.79 -30.40
CA TYR A 142 17.85 -12.25 -29.04
C TYR A 142 19.34 -12.46 -28.77
N LYS A 143 20.21 -12.34 -29.78
CA LYS A 143 21.64 -12.59 -29.61
C LYS A 143 22.44 -11.46 -30.21
N PHE A 144 23.34 -10.91 -29.41
CA PHE A 144 24.31 -9.93 -29.88
C PHE A 144 25.65 -10.15 -29.18
N SER A 145 26.70 -9.54 -29.70
CA SER A 145 28.00 -9.50 -29.03
C SER A 145 28.41 -8.06 -28.80
N TYR A 146 29.20 -7.84 -27.76
CA TYR A 146 29.88 -6.58 -27.53
C TYR A 146 31.33 -6.86 -27.19
N ALA A 147 32.19 -5.92 -27.55
CA ALA A 147 33.61 -6.03 -27.34
C ALA A 147 34.13 -4.79 -26.64
N GLY A 148 35.30 -4.90 -26.04
CA GLY A 148 35.88 -3.78 -25.31
C GLY A 148 37.31 -4.01 -24.88
N TYR A 149 37.88 -2.97 -24.29
CA TYR A 149 39.21 -2.96 -23.72
C TYR A 149 39.08 -2.87 -22.20
N SER A 150 39.43 -3.96 -21.51
CA SER A 150 39.60 -4.00 -20.05
C SER A 150 40.93 -4.70 -19.78
N PRO A 151 42.00 -3.89 -19.55
CA PRO A 151 43.41 -4.13 -19.89
C PRO A 151 43.79 -4.94 -21.15
N GLU A 152 42.99 -5.93 -21.54
CA GLU A 152 43.06 -6.73 -22.75
C GLU A 152 41.77 -6.55 -23.56
N PHE A 153 41.80 -6.95 -24.82
CA PHE A 153 40.61 -6.97 -25.66
C PHE A 153 39.71 -8.14 -25.28
N VAL A 154 38.47 -7.85 -24.91
CA VAL A 154 37.47 -8.85 -24.51
C VAL A 154 36.28 -8.81 -25.46
N VAL A 155 35.75 -9.99 -25.77
CA VAL A 155 34.50 -10.15 -26.54
C VAL A 155 33.53 -10.95 -25.70
N LYS A 156 32.34 -10.39 -25.48
CA LYS A 156 31.27 -11.01 -24.71
C LYS A 156 30.06 -11.24 -25.61
N LYS A 157 29.51 -12.46 -25.54
CA LYS A 157 28.28 -12.85 -26.23
C LYS A 157 27.13 -12.77 -25.27
N VAL A 158 26.02 -12.17 -25.70
CA VAL A 158 24.84 -11.96 -24.88
C VAL A 158 23.65 -12.71 -25.47
N ASP A 159 22.94 -13.42 -24.60
CA ASP A 159 21.64 -14.01 -24.88
C ASP A 159 20.57 -13.17 -24.17
N LEU A 160 19.92 -12.28 -24.92
CA LEU A 160 18.84 -11.43 -24.42
C LEU A 160 17.63 -12.24 -23.99
N LYS A 161 17.37 -13.40 -24.62
CA LYS A 161 16.24 -14.24 -24.21
C LYS A 161 16.48 -14.74 -22.79
N LYS A 162 17.69 -15.21 -22.50
CA LYS A 162 18.09 -15.61 -21.14
C LYS A 162 17.93 -14.46 -20.13
N ILE A 163 18.38 -13.26 -20.47
CA ILE A 163 18.25 -12.08 -19.60
C ILE A 163 16.77 -11.76 -19.31
N ILE A 164 15.92 -11.79 -20.33
CA ILE A 164 14.47 -11.56 -20.19
C ILE A 164 13.84 -12.63 -19.28
N ASP A 165 14.18 -13.91 -19.50
CA ASP A 165 13.66 -15.02 -18.70
C ASP A 165 14.07 -14.89 -17.22
N GLU A 166 15.35 -14.58 -16.95
CA GLU A 166 15.86 -14.34 -15.59
C GLU A 166 15.24 -13.10 -14.95
N GLN A 167 15.02 -12.02 -15.71
CA GLN A 167 14.37 -10.81 -15.23
C GLN A 167 12.90 -11.05 -14.87
N ASN A 168 12.17 -11.81 -15.70
CA ASN A 168 10.77 -12.17 -15.42
C ASN A 168 10.65 -13.02 -14.14
N ASN A 169 11.59 -13.93 -13.91
CA ASN A 169 11.63 -14.72 -12.67
C ASN A 169 11.89 -13.82 -11.46
N LEU A 170 12.92 -12.94 -11.53
CA LEU A 170 13.20 -11.98 -10.47
C LEU A 170 11.96 -11.11 -10.14
N ALA A 171 11.32 -10.53 -11.15
CA ALA A 171 10.13 -9.71 -10.97
C ALA A 171 8.99 -10.48 -10.31
N THR A 172 8.74 -11.70 -10.78
CA THR A 172 7.71 -12.59 -10.23
C THR A 172 7.97 -12.91 -8.76
N ASP A 173 9.19 -13.35 -8.43
CA ASP A 173 9.55 -13.78 -7.08
C ASP A 173 9.51 -12.61 -6.08
N VAL A 174 10.02 -11.45 -6.49
CA VAL A 174 9.98 -10.23 -5.67
C VAL A 174 8.55 -9.79 -5.42
N LEU A 175 7.70 -9.72 -6.45
CA LEU A 175 6.31 -9.31 -6.30
C LEU A 175 5.53 -10.29 -5.42
N ILE A 176 5.72 -11.60 -5.59
CA ILE A 176 5.13 -12.60 -4.69
C ILE A 176 5.58 -12.36 -3.25
N LYS A 177 6.89 -12.15 -3.03
CA LYS A 177 7.43 -11.93 -1.68
C LYS A 177 6.89 -10.66 -1.03
N VAL A 178 6.77 -9.58 -1.79
CA VAL A 178 6.15 -8.32 -1.35
C VAL A 178 4.71 -8.56 -0.90
N ARG A 179 3.92 -9.32 -1.66
CA ARG A 179 2.53 -9.65 -1.27
C ARG A 179 2.48 -10.47 0.02
N GLU A 180 3.36 -11.44 0.18
CA GLU A 180 3.46 -12.22 1.43
C GLU A 180 3.70 -11.30 2.63
N MET A 181 4.65 -10.36 2.51
CA MET A 181 4.96 -9.39 3.57
C MET A 181 3.79 -8.47 3.89
N ILE A 182 3.06 -8.00 2.88
CA ILE A 182 1.86 -7.18 3.08
C ILE A 182 0.79 -7.98 3.83
N ASN A 183 0.51 -9.20 3.37
CA ASN A 183 -0.49 -10.08 3.99
C ASN A 183 -0.12 -10.45 5.43
N GLU A 184 1.15 -10.68 5.70
CA GLU A 184 1.63 -10.95 7.06
C GLU A 184 1.34 -9.76 7.98
N LYS A 185 1.64 -8.53 7.56
CA LYS A 185 1.36 -7.32 8.36
C LYS A 185 -0.13 -7.09 8.55
N VAL A 186 -0.95 -7.34 7.53
CA VAL A 186 -2.42 -7.29 7.67
C VAL A 186 -2.90 -8.32 8.69
N ASN A 187 -2.41 -9.56 8.63
CA ASN A 187 -2.80 -10.61 9.57
C ASN A 187 -2.34 -10.29 11.01
N GLN A 188 -1.13 -9.76 11.18
CA GLN A 188 -0.66 -9.30 12.50
C GLN A 188 -1.57 -8.19 13.06
N HIS A 189 -1.98 -7.23 12.21
CA HIS A 189 -2.93 -6.19 12.60
C HIS A 189 -4.30 -6.76 12.99
N LYS A 190 -4.80 -7.73 12.22
CA LYS A 190 -6.07 -8.41 12.53
C LYS A 190 -6.00 -9.12 13.88
N GLU A 191 -4.97 -9.92 14.11
CA GLU A 191 -4.82 -10.66 15.36
C GLU A 191 -4.67 -9.74 16.58
N LYS A 192 -4.03 -8.57 16.42
CA LYS A 192 -3.93 -7.55 17.48
C LYS A 192 -5.32 -7.08 17.95
N HIS A 193 -6.25 -6.84 17.03
CA HIS A 193 -7.58 -6.27 17.32
C HIS A 193 -8.71 -7.32 17.37
N LYS A 194 -8.43 -8.60 17.11
CA LYS A 194 -9.41 -9.69 17.05
C LYS A 194 -10.28 -9.86 18.30
N ARG A 195 -9.75 -9.49 19.47
CA ARG A 195 -10.42 -9.65 20.77
C ARG A 195 -11.21 -8.42 21.21
N GLU A 196 -10.97 -7.28 20.58
CA GLU A 196 -11.64 -6.02 20.87
C GLU A 196 -12.79 -5.91 19.86
N SER A 197 -14.03 -6.03 20.30
CA SER A 197 -15.18 -5.80 19.41
C SER A 197 -15.63 -4.36 19.55
N LEU A 198 -15.62 -3.61 18.46
CA LEU A 198 -16.13 -2.25 18.43
C LEU A 198 -17.62 -2.23 18.80
N HIS A 199 -18.39 -3.18 18.26
CA HIS A 199 -19.81 -3.27 18.56
C HIS A 199 -20.07 -3.59 20.05
N ALA A 200 -19.22 -4.39 20.69
CA ALA A 200 -19.38 -4.71 22.12
C ALA A 200 -19.24 -3.47 23.03
N ILE A 201 -18.57 -2.40 22.58
CA ILE A 201 -18.46 -1.14 23.32
C ILE A 201 -19.83 -0.49 23.49
N VAL A 202 -20.69 -0.60 22.47
CA VAL A 202 -21.99 0.10 22.38
C VAL A 202 -23.20 -0.79 22.67
N SER A 203 -23.06 -2.12 22.61
CA SER A 203 -24.18 -3.07 22.66
C SER A 203 -25.02 -3.04 23.94
N ASN A 204 -24.53 -2.43 25.01
CA ASN A 204 -25.21 -2.35 26.32
C ASN A 204 -25.76 -0.94 26.63
N LEU A 205 -25.81 -0.04 25.65
CA LEU A 205 -26.24 1.36 25.87
C LEU A 205 -27.76 1.54 25.89
N ASN A 206 -28.55 0.54 25.49
CA ASN A 206 -30.01 0.62 25.42
C ASN A 206 -30.66 1.17 26.68
N TYR A 207 -30.19 0.75 27.85
CA TYR A 207 -30.73 1.23 29.14
C TYR A 207 -30.43 2.71 29.37
N SER A 208 -29.19 3.15 29.15
CA SER A 208 -28.81 4.56 29.25
C SER A 208 -29.60 5.42 28.26
N ILE A 209 -29.73 4.98 27.01
CA ILE A 209 -30.51 5.69 25.99
C ILE A 209 -31.98 5.85 26.43
N GLN A 210 -32.60 4.81 27.01
CA GLN A 210 -33.96 4.91 27.55
C GLN A 210 -34.08 5.90 28.70
N LEU A 211 -33.08 6.00 29.58
CA LEU A 211 -33.07 6.98 30.67
C LEU A 211 -32.95 8.42 30.15
N ILE A 212 -32.17 8.66 29.09
CA ILE A 212 -32.14 9.94 28.40
C ILE A 212 -33.54 10.30 27.87
N LYS A 213 -34.21 9.34 27.21
CA LYS A 213 -35.57 9.54 26.67
C LYS A 213 -36.59 9.88 27.74
N ARG A 214 -36.53 9.20 28.88
CA ARG A 214 -37.38 9.51 30.02
C ARG A 214 -37.11 10.91 30.55
N GLY A 215 -35.86 11.33 30.64
CA GLY A 215 -35.51 12.58 31.31
C GLY A 215 -36.00 13.87 30.62
N TYR A 216 -36.25 13.88 29.31
CA TYR A 216 -36.91 15.01 28.66
C TYR A 216 -38.45 14.94 28.69
N SER A 217 -39.03 13.80 29.10
CA SER A 217 -40.48 13.55 29.09
C SER A 217 -41.12 13.50 30.50
N ASP A 218 -40.35 13.19 31.54
CA ASP A 218 -40.84 12.89 32.89
C ASP A 218 -40.16 13.78 33.95
N THR A 219 -40.96 14.66 34.56
CA THR A 219 -40.56 15.60 35.61
C THR A 219 -39.94 14.93 36.84
N GLN A 220 -40.39 13.71 37.20
CA GLN A 220 -39.91 13.02 38.40
C GLN A 220 -38.58 12.29 38.18
N ARG A 221 -38.18 12.12 36.92
CA ARG A 221 -37.02 11.31 36.52
C ARG A 221 -36.03 12.05 35.63
N ALA A 222 -36.20 13.36 35.45
CA ALA A 222 -35.32 14.22 34.66
C ALA A 222 -33.83 14.09 35.02
N PHE A 223 -33.51 13.93 36.31
CA PHE A 223 -32.15 13.74 36.82
C PHE A 223 -31.44 12.49 36.26
N GLN A 224 -32.18 11.49 35.76
CA GLN A 224 -31.61 10.26 35.20
C GLN A 224 -30.94 10.47 33.83
N ALA A 225 -31.30 11.55 33.12
CA ALA A 225 -30.74 11.87 31.81
C ALA A 225 -29.25 12.23 31.90
N GLU A 226 -28.83 13.02 32.88
CA GLU A 226 -27.45 13.52 32.98
C GLU A 226 -26.40 12.41 33.02
N GLY A 227 -26.57 11.49 33.98
CA GLY A 227 -25.64 10.36 34.12
C GLY A 227 -25.62 9.49 32.87
N SER A 228 -26.77 9.35 32.21
CA SER A 228 -26.90 8.53 31.01
C SER A 228 -26.29 9.19 29.77
N ILE A 229 -26.43 10.51 29.60
CA ILE A 229 -25.75 11.28 28.54
C ILE A 229 -24.23 11.12 28.70
N LYS A 230 -23.71 11.29 29.93
CA LYS A 230 -22.28 11.12 30.22
C LYS A 230 -21.77 9.70 29.91
N ILE A 231 -22.56 8.67 30.25
CA ILE A 231 -22.22 7.27 29.93
C ILE A 231 -22.15 7.05 28.42
N VAL A 232 -23.17 7.49 27.67
CA VAL A 232 -23.21 7.30 26.21
C VAL A 232 -22.06 8.07 25.54
N ALA A 233 -21.84 9.34 25.91
CA ALA A 233 -20.73 10.13 25.39
C ALA A 233 -19.35 9.50 25.67
N SER A 234 -19.17 8.97 26.88
CA SER A 234 -17.93 8.24 27.22
C SER A 234 -17.72 7.01 26.34
N LYS A 235 -18.79 6.30 25.97
CA LYS A 235 -18.70 5.14 25.07
C LYS A 235 -18.45 5.53 23.63
N MET A 236 -18.99 6.64 23.14
CA MET A 236 -18.66 7.17 21.81
C MET A 236 -17.18 7.53 21.71
N LYS A 237 -16.61 8.11 22.78
CA LYS A 237 -15.17 8.38 22.86
C LYS A 237 -14.33 7.10 22.83
N GLU A 238 -14.74 6.06 23.55
CA GLU A 238 -14.06 4.75 23.53
C GLU A 238 -14.09 4.12 22.12
N VAL A 239 -15.22 4.22 21.40
CA VAL A 239 -15.32 3.80 19.99
C VAL A 239 -14.34 4.59 19.11
N GLU A 240 -14.29 5.91 19.27
CA GLU A 240 -13.39 6.77 18.49
C GLU A 240 -11.91 6.44 18.75
N GLU A 241 -11.53 6.23 20.01
CA GLU A 241 -10.17 5.83 20.40
C GLU A 241 -9.78 4.48 19.79
N GLU A 242 -10.69 3.50 19.80
CA GLU A 242 -10.45 2.18 19.22
C GLU A 242 -10.36 2.23 17.68
N LEU A 243 -11.20 3.03 17.03
CA LEU A 243 -11.11 3.28 15.58
C LEU A 243 -9.78 3.95 15.21
N LYS A 244 -9.33 4.93 15.99
CA LYS A 244 -8.00 5.56 15.82
C LYS A 244 -6.87 4.54 16.02
N SER A 245 -7.02 3.59 16.94
CA SER A 245 -6.04 2.52 17.14
C SER A 245 -5.94 1.57 15.93
N ARG A 246 -7.05 1.32 15.25
CA ARG A 246 -7.14 0.41 14.07
C ARG A 246 -6.71 1.05 12.76
N PHE A 247 -7.12 2.30 12.54
CA PHE A 247 -6.99 2.98 11.26
C PHE A 247 -6.09 4.22 11.30
N LYS A 248 -5.52 4.55 12.47
CA LYS A 248 -4.82 5.80 12.73
C LYS A 248 -5.69 7.00 12.34
N SER A 249 -5.23 7.83 11.42
CA SER A 249 -5.94 9.00 10.88
C SER A 249 -6.87 8.68 9.71
N SER A 250 -6.98 7.42 9.30
CA SER A 250 -7.78 6.99 8.14
C SER A 250 -9.09 6.30 8.52
N ILE A 251 -9.81 6.85 9.51
CA ILE A 251 -11.16 6.38 9.85
C ILE A 251 -12.07 6.58 8.63
N PRO A 252 -12.97 5.63 8.30
CA PRO A 252 -13.93 5.84 7.22
C PRO A 252 -14.79 7.09 7.45
N GLU A 253 -14.88 7.96 6.44
CA GLU A 253 -15.58 9.25 6.50
C GLU A 253 -17.04 9.11 6.97
N SER A 254 -17.73 8.04 6.55
CA SER A 254 -19.10 7.76 6.99
C SER A 254 -19.21 7.55 8.50
N ILE A 255 -18.22 6.89 9.12
CA ILE A 255 -18.21 6.65 10.57
C ILE A 255 -17.87 7.93 11.32
N GLU A 256 -16.90 8.69 10.80
CA GLU A 256 -16.52 9.99 11.37
C GLU A 256 -17.71 10.95 11.37
N TYR A 257 -18.46 10.99 10.27
CA TYR A 257 -19.69 11.78 10.14
C TYR A 257 -20.76 11.36 11.17
N THR A 258 -21.07 10.07 11.24
CA THR A 258 -22.08 9.55 12.18
C THR A 258 -21.68 9.77 13.64
N LEU A 259 -20.40 9.55 14.01
CA LEU A 259 -19.91 9.86 15.36
C LEU A 259 -19.99 11.35 15.65
N GLY A 260 -19.67 12.21 14.68
CA GLY A 260 -19.81 13.66 14.79
C GLY A 260 -21.25 14.08 15.10
N ASN A 261 -22.23 13.53 14.37
CA ASN A 261 -23.65 13.79 14.61
C ASN A 261 -24.08 13.34 16.01
N ILE A 262 -23.71 12.12 16.41
CA ILE A 262 -24.05 11.60 17.73
C ILE A 262 -23.45 12.48 18.84
N ASN A 263 -22.17 12.83 18.72
CA ASN A 263 -21.49 13.68 19.71
C ASN A 263 -22.14 15.07 19.81
N TYR A 264 -22.48 15.68 18.67
CA TYR A 264 -23.19 16.95 18.66
C TYR A 264 -24.56 16.86 19.34
N ILE A 265 -25.31 15.79 19.09
CA ILE A 265 -26.61 15.58 19.74
C ILE A 265 -26.45 15.46 21.25
N LEU A 266 -25.51 14.62 21.71
CA LEU A 266 -25.24 14.42 23.14
C LEU A 266 -24.80 15.71 23.83
N GLU A 267 -23.99 16.53 23.15
CA GLU A 267 -23.59 17.86 23.64
C GLU A 267 -24.79 18.80 23.80
N GLN A 268 -25.66 18.91 22.79
CA GLN A 268 -26.86 19.76 22.90
C GLN A 268 -27.78 19.29 24.02
N MET A 269 -27.98 17.97 24.16
CA MET A 269 -28.78 17.42 25.25
C MET A 269 -28.16 17.68 26.63
N GLY A 270 -26.83 17.58 26.75
CA GLY A 270 -26.09 17.95 27.95
C GLY A 270 -26.30 19.41 28.32
N ASN A 271 -26.15 20.32 27.35
CA ASN A 271 -26.35 21.76 27.54
C ASN A 271 -27.78 22.08 27.99
N TRP A 272 -28.80 21.45 27.40
CA TRP A 272 -30.18 21.65 27.84
C TRP A 272 -30.42 21.11 29.24
N TYR A 273 -29.78 20.01 29.63
CA TYR A 273 -29.87 19.52 30.99
C TYR A 273 -29.24 20.52 31.98
N GLU A 274 -28.03 20.99 31.71
CA GLU A 274 -27.29 21.93 32.57
C GLU A 274 -28.03 23.26 32.75
N ASN A 275 -28.72 23.72 31.71
CA ASN A 275 -29.54 24.93 31.74
C ASN A 275 -30.97 24.71 32.26
N ASN A 276 -31.33 23.48 32.70
CA ASN A 276 -32.69 23.08 33.09
C ASN A 276 -33.76 23.29 31.99
N GLU A 277 -33.36 23.23 30.73
CA GLU A 277 -34.21 23.38 29.54
C GLU A 277 -34.61 22.05 28.91
N LEU A 278 -34.02 20.92 29.32
CA LEU A 278 -34.22 19.64 28.65
C LEU A 278 -35.67 19.14 28.74
N LEU A 279 -36.31 19.32 29.89
CA LEU A 279 -37.64 18.81 30.16
C LEU A 279 -38.71 19.52 29.30
N GLY A 280 -39.50 18.74 28.56
CA GLY A 280 -40.57 19.25 27.70
C GLY A 280 -40.07 19.95 26.43
N LYS A 281 -38.77 19.88 26.13
CA LYS A 281 -38.19 20.52 24.94
C LYS A 281 -38.48 19.69 23.70
N LYS A 282 -39.26 20.23 22.77
CA LYS A 282 -39.55 19.58 21.48
C LYS A 282 -38.28 19.30 20.67
N ASP A 283 -37.30 20.20 20.75
CA ASP A 283 -36.01 19.99 20.07
C ASP A 283 -35.28 18.75 20.62
N ALA A 284 -35.39 18.46 21.93
CA ALA A 284 -34.79 17.27 22.53
C ALA A 284 -35.43 15.97 22.00
N GLU A 285 -36.74 15.98 21.74
CA GLU A 285 -37.42 14.86 21.10
C GLU A 285 -36.92 14.65 19.66
N ILE A 286 -36.81 15.73 18.87
CA ILE A 286 -36.30 15.67 17.49
C ILE A 286 -34.85 15.17 17.47
N PHE A 287 -34.01 15.69 18.36
CA PHE A 287 -32.62 15.26 18.50
C PHE A 287 -32.52 13.78 18.86
N MET A 288 -33.41 13.26 19.69
CA MET A 288 -33.40 11.84 20.04
C MET A 288 -33.93 10.92 18.95
N ILE A 289 -34.83 11.41 18.08
CA ILE A 289 -35.20 10.70 16.85
C ILE A 289 -33.98 10.61 15.90
N ALA A 290 -33.24 11.72 15.75
CA ALA A 290 -32.01 11.72 14.96
C ALA A 290 -30.94 10.81 15.59
N PHE A 291 -30.77 10.87 16.91
CA PHE A 291 -29.84 10.02 17.65
C PHE A 291 -30.10 8.54 17.39
N ASP A 292 -31.35 8.09 17.51
CA ASP A 292 -31.70 6.68 17.29
C ASP A 292 -31.26 6.22 15.89
N LYS A 293 -31.53 7.03 14.87
CA LYS A 293 -31.13 6.74 13.49
C LYS A 293 -29.61 6.64 13.35
N GLU A 294 -28.88 7.66 13.80
CA GLU A 294 -27.42 7.69 13.70
C GLU A 294 -26.76 6.56 14.51
N PHE A 295 -27.32 6.24 15.69
CA PHE A 295 -26.82 5.16 16.54
C PHE A 295 -27.04 3.78 15.91
N ASP A 296 -28.21 3.53 15.31
CA ASP A 296 -28.48 2.29 14.57
C ASP A 296 -27.53 2.13 13.37
N GLU A 297 -27.28 3.23 12.63
CA GLU A 297 -26.30 3.25 11.53
C GLU A 297 -24.89 2.97 12.04
N LEU A 298 -24.47 3.58 13.16
CA LEU A 298 -23.19 3.31 13.80
C LEU A 298 -23.05 1.83 14.17
N GLU A 299 -24.05 1.23 14.83
CA GLU A 299 -23.99 -0.18 15.21
C GLU A 299 -23.76 -1.10 14.00
N ILE A 300 -24.42 -0.80 12.87
CA ILE A 300 -24.24 -1.55 11.62
C ILE A 300 -22.79 -1.43 11.14
N MET A 301 -22.27 -0.20 11.05
CA MET A 301 -20.90 0.04 10.60
C MET A 301 -19.84 -0.62 11.50
N LEU A 302 -20.02 -0.57 12.83
CA LEU A 302 -19.11 -1.23 13.77
C LEU A 302 -19.15 -2.76 13.64
N LYS A 303 -20.33 -3.37 13.41
CA LYS A 303 -20.47 -4.80 13.12
C LYS A 303 -19.78 -5.19 11.82
N GLU A 304 -19.84 -4.35 10.79
CA GLU A 304 -19.16 -4.58 9.51
C GLU A 304 -17.64 -4.58 9.68
N ILE A 305 -17.09 -3.60 10.39
CA ILE A 305 -15.66 -3.57 10.72
C ILE A 305 -15.26 -4.83 11.49
N ASP A 306 -16.00 -5.19 12.54
CA ASP A 306 -15.68 -6.36 13.37
C ASP A 306 -15.66 -7.67 12.55
N LYS A 307 -16.41 -7.77 11.44
CA LYS A 307 -16.35 -8.95 10.55
C LYS A 307 -15.04 -9.06 9.78
N GLU A 308 -14.37 -7.95 9.49
CA GLU A 308 -13.12 -7.95 8.72
C GLU A 308 -11.93 -8.44 9.55
N TYR A 309 -12.04 -8.32 10.88
CA TYR A 309 -11.07 -8.74 11.88
C TYR A 309 -11.29 -10.19 12.37
N LYS A 310 -12.32 -10.88 11.87
CA LYS A 310 -12.55 -12.31 12.10
C LYS A 310 -11.87 -13.17 11.04
#